data_AF-A0A317YDC1-F1
#
_entry.id   AF-A0A317YDC1-F1
#
_cell.length_a   1.000
_cell.length_b   1.000
_cell.length_c   1.000
_cell.angle_alpha   90.00
_cell.angle_beta   90.00
_cell.angle_gamma   90.00
#
_symmetry.space_group_name_H-M   'P 1'
#
loop_
_entity.id
_entity.type
_entity.pdbx_description
1 polymer ?
#
loop_
_entity_poly.entity_id
_entity_poly.type
_entity_poly.pdbx_seq_one_letter_code
_entity_poly.pdbx_strand_id
1 'polypeptide(L)'
;MAATAMIRITTLRCRHDPLSSLPRTTSAACSCTLPPRCRQCRLLPPHSSGCSPSSSIFPRRVRVRPTAALKRIGGGNTSFMGPANNGATTLQRSSSPDLRRSLIVLKSTAGTGGGNASSGLLPTILGVAHLLVSLGIVLATDKFLKQAFVAASIKFPSALFGMFCVFSVLVVFDTFVPALAKAFMDFFEPATLFIQRWLPLFYVPSLVVLPLAVRDVPAASGVKIFAITFGGWFATLAVAGYTALAVRKLVKTQLIPAEPMSKASPFSTVETWACMGCCIRCIVRCCMFQSQSSWYHSKNMPSLSARCHCAGIHGWLPSGVKKVLHPIITCALSADLAAVAYGYLSGSGLDAVLGDYLTKAPSNPGAGDVLMGFLGSVIISFAFSMFKQRKLVKRHAAEIFTSIAIASTFSLYSTAVIGRLIGLEPSLTISILPRCITVALALSIVSFFEGVNSSLTAAVVVVTGLIGANFVQVAMDKLGLNDPIARGIGTASSAHGLGTAALSAKEPEALPFCAIAYGLTGIFGSLVCSVPVVRQSLVFIAG
;
A
#
# COMPACT_ATOMS: atom_id res chain seq x y z
N MET A 1 -48.06 -35.51 -19.83
CA MET A 1 -47.29 -34.30 -20.16
C MET A 1 -46.59 -33.87 -18.87
N ALA A 2 -45.36 -34.29 -18.57
CA ALA A 2 -44.08 -34.10 -19.28
C ALA A 2 -43.55 -32.65 -19.09
N ALA A 3 -42.32 -32.40 -18.62
CA ALA A 3 -41.24 -33.35 -18.27
C ALA A 3 -40.38 -32.86 -17.08
N THR A 4 -39.71 -33.82 -16.43
CA THR A 4 -38.81 -33.63 -15.28
C THR A 4 -37.51 -34.41 -15.52
N ALA A 5 -36.36 -33.78 -15.32
CA ALA A 5 -35.04 -34.40 -15.24
C ALA A 5 -34.20 -33.55 -14.26
N MET A 6 -33.84 -33.94 -13.02
CA MET A 6 -33.28 -35.19 -12.49
C MET A 6 -31.93 -35.57 -13.10
N ILE A 7 -30.85 -35.08 -12.49
CA ILE A 7 -29.53 -35.72 -12.50
C ILE A 7 -29.21 -36.14 -11.06
N ARG A 8 -29.14 -37.46 -10.85
CA ARG A 8 -28.64 -38.06 -9.60
C ARG A 8 -27.13 -37.80 -9.48
N ILE A 9 -26.67 -37.42 -8.29
CA ILE A 9 -25.28 -37.67 -7.86
C ILE A 9 -25.34 -38.76 -6.81
N THR A 10 -24.75 -39.91 -7.13
CA THR A 10 -24.74 -41.10 -6.27
C THR A 10 -23.75 -40.92 -5.13
N THR A 11 -24.20 -41.08 -3.89
CA THR A 11 -23.34 -41.12 -2.71
C THR A 11 -22.48 -42.39 -2.69
N LEU A 12 -21.16 -42.23 -2.62
CA LEU A 12 -20.26 -43.25 -2.09
C LEU A 12 -19.69 -42.75 -0.76
N ARG A 13 -20.01 -43.50 0.29
CA ARG A 13 -19.66 -43.24 1.69
C ARG A 13 -18.78 -44.41 2.12
N CYS A 14 -17.49 -44.17 2.34
CA CYS A 14 -16.62 -45.10 3.08
C CYS A 14 -16.19 -44.46 4.39
N ARG A 15 -16.47 -45.16 5.49
CA ARG A 15 -16.14 -44.80 6.87
C ARG A 15 -15.55 -46.06 7.49
N HIS A 16 -14.34 -46.01 8.01
CA HIS A 16 -13.92 -46.87 9.10
C HIS A 16 -12.79 -46.18 9.88
N ASP A 17 -12.89 -46.25 11.20
CA ASP A 17 -12.03 -45.57 12.16
C ASP A 17 -10.80 -46.46 12.53
N PRO A 18 -10.16 -46.39 13.71
CA PRO A 18 -8.77 -45.93 13.83
C PRO A 18 -7.80 -46.97 14.47
N LEU A 19 -6.50 -46.65 14.62
CA LEU A 19 -5.71 -46.88 15.86
C LEU A 19 -4.20 -46.54 15.80
N SER A 20 -3.73 -45.97 16.91
CA SER A 20 -2.46 -46.24 17.64
C SER A 20 -1.04 -46.04 17.03
N SER A 21 -0.33 -45.07 17.62
CA SER A 21 0.90 -45.26 18.43
C SER A 21 2.31 -45.47 17.81
N LEU A 22 3.15 -44.43 18.01
CA LEU A 22 4.49 -44.50 18.66
C LEU A 22 5.67 -45.15 17.87
N PRO A 23 6.95 -44.99 18.28
CA PRO A 23 7.90 -44.29 17.40
C PRO A 23 9.29 -44.99 17.20
N ARG A 24 10.24 -44.19 16.66
CA ARG A 24 11.70 -44.22 16.84
C ARG A 24 12.58 -45.05 15.88
N THR A 25 13.82 -44.54 15.82
CA THR A 25 15.13 -45.22 15.59
C THR A 25 15.59 -45.62 14.17
N THR A 26 16.36 -44.70 13.58
CA THR A 26 17.80 -44.83 13.23
C THR A 26 18.34 -46.00 12.38
N SER A 27 19.18 -45.60 11.41
CA SER A 27 20.51 -46.20 11.09
C SER A 27 20.66 -47.09 9.83
N ALA A 28 21.42 -46.53 8.88
CA ALA A 28 22.52 -47.15 8.12
C ALA A 28 22.32 -48.39 7.21
N ALA A 29 22.45 -48.12 5.90
CA ALA A 29 23.48 -48.66 4.98
C ALA A 29 23.63 -50.18 4.72
N CYS A 30 23.39 -50.57 3.46
CA CYS A 30 24.32 -51.33 2.58
C CYS A 30 23.81 -51.24 1.13
N SER A 31 24.58 -50.71 0.15
CA SER A 31 25.63 -51.38 -0.65
C SER A 31 25.09 -52.12 -1.88
N CYS A 32 25.56 -51.77 -3.10
CA CYS A 32 26.15 -52.70 -4.08
C CYS A 32 26.60 -52.04 -5.42
N THR A 33 27.85 -52.35 -5.81
CA THR A 33 28.37 -52.66 -7.18
C THR A 33 28.15 -51.75 -8.41
N LEU A 34 29.17 -50.94 -8.75
CA LEU A 34 30.09 -51.03 -9.94
C LEU A 34 29.82 -52.11 -11.06
N PRO A 35 30.40 -52.03 -12.30
CA PRO A 35 30.67 -50.89 -13.22
C PRO A 35 30.35 -51.20 -14.75
N PRO A 36 31.17 -50.92 -15.81
CA PRO A 36 31.13 -49.71 -16.66
C PRO A 36 31.20 -49.91 -18.21
N ARG A 37 31.05 -48.83 -19.00
CA ARG A 37 31.77 -48.57 -20.30
C ARG A 37 31.99 -47.04 -20.43
N CYS A 38 33.22 -46.49 -20.57
CA CYS A 38 34.12 -46.45 -21.76
C CYS A 38 33.50 -45.73 -22.98
N ARG A 39 34.14 -44.76 -23.68
CA ARG A 39 35.53 -44.19 -23.70
C ARG A 39 35.49 -42.75 -24.32
N GLN A 40 36.31 -41.77 -23.89
CA GLN A 40 37.54 -41.22 -24.56
C GLN A 40 37.37 -40.69 -26.03
N CYS A 41 38.06 -39.65 -26.54
CA CYS A 41 39.15 -38.80 -26.02
C CYS A 41 39.33 -37.43 -26.77
N ARG A 42 40.30 -36.64 -26.28
CA ARG A 42 40.85 -35.34 -26.77
C ARG A 42 41.16 -35.20 -28.27
N LEU A 43 41.25 -33.95 -28.77
CA LEU A 43 42.49 -33.34 -29.31
C LEU A 43 42.36 -31.79 -29.48
N LEU A 44 43.48 -31.10 -29.72
CA LEU A 44 43.67 -29.62 -29.69
C LEU A 44 44.51 -29.15 -30.93
N PRO A 45 44.83 -27.85 -31.13
CA PRO A 45 44.61 -27.06 -32.36
C PRO A 45 45.82 -27.04 -33.33
N PRO A 46 45.91 -26.12 -34.33
CA PRO A 46 46.67 -24.87 -34.09
C PRO A 46 46.31 -23.59 -34.93
N HIS A 47 47.02 -22.48 -34.64
CA HIS A 47 47.25 -21.23 -35.42
C HIS A 47 46.08 -20.21 -35.61
N SER A 48 46.07 -19.01 -35.00
CA SER A 48 46.87 -17.75 -35.18
C SER A 48 46.39 -16.86 -36.35
N SER A 49 46.25 -15.53 -36.32
CA SER A 49 46.50 -14.43 -35.33
C SER A 49 45.44 -13.29 -35.54
N GLY A 50 45.47 -12.05 -35.02
CA GLY A 50 46.42 -11.29 -34.18
C GLY A 50 46.02 -9.79 -33.96
N CYS A 51 46.85 -9.04 -33.23
CA CYS A 51 47.02 -7.57 -33.17
C CYS A 51 45.83 -6.59 -32.94
N SER A 52 45.70 -6.12 -31.69
CA SER A 52 45.65 -4.67 -31.34
C SER A 52 47.10 -4.12 -31.25
N PRO A 53 47.42 -2.82 -31.05
CA PRO A 53 46.56 -1.67 -30.66
C PRO A 53 46.82 -0.34 -31.44
N SER A 54 46.03 0.71 -31.19
CA SER A 54 46.55 2.07 -30.92
C SER A 54 45.48 3.02 -30.34
N SER A 55 45.91 4.22 -29.95
CA SER A 55 45.27 5.12 -28.99
C SER A 55 44.65 6.39 -29.59
N SER A 56 43.90 7.08 -28.73
CA SER A 56 43.61 8.53 -28.74
C SER A 56 42.54 9.10 -29.70
N ILE A 57 41.50 9.72 -29.14
CA ILE A 57 41.29 11.19 -29.09
C ILE A 57 39.90 11.49 -28.49
N PHE A 58 39.86 12.33 -27.46
CA PHE A 58 38.63 12.91 -26.88
C PHE A 58 38.10 14.05 -27.75
N PRO A 59 36.77 14.29 -27.75
CA PRO A 59 36.22 15.65 -27.78
C PRO A 59 35.70 16.08 -26.40
N ARG A 60 35.76 17.40 -26.15
CA ARG A 60 35.59 18.01 -24.83
C ARG A 60 34.13 18.05 -24.34
N ARG A 61 33.98 18.02 -23.00
CA ARG A 61 32.83 18.63 -22.30
C ARG A 61 32.71 20.10 -22.69
N VAL A 62 31.53 20.52 -23.15
CA VAL A 62 31.15 21.94 -23.13
C VAL A 62 30.55 22.26 -21.75
N ARG A 63 31.31 22.97 -20.91
CA ARG A 63 30.83 23.53 -19.63
C ARG A 63 30.46 24.99 -19.86
N VAL A 64 29.18 25.30 -19.90
CA VAL A 64 28.71 26.69 -19.90
C VAL A 64 28.62 27.21 -18.46
N ARG A 65 29.35 28.30 -18.18
CA ARG A 65 29.14 29.21 -17.03
C ARG A 65 29.18 30.63 -17.59
N PRO A 66 28.20 31.47 -17.24
CA PRO A 66 28.42 32.88 -16.93
C PRO A 66 28.29 33.05 -15.41
N THR A 67 29.38 33.39 -14.71
CA THR A 67 29.66 34.76 -14.24
C THR A 67 28.59 35.35 -13.31
N ALA A 68 28.94 35.41 -12.02
CA ALA A 68 28.26 36.28 -11.08
C ALA A 68 28.66 37.74 -11.36
N ALA A 69 27.68 38.64 -11.38
CA ALA A 69 27.92 40.08 -11.35
C ALA A 69 27.27 40.65 -10.08
N LEU A 70 28.11 41.16 -9.16
CA LEU A 70 27.65 41.95 -8.03
C LEU A 70 27.00 43.24 -8.55
N LYS A 71 25.82 43.60 -8.04
CA LYS A 71 25.49 45.02 -7.85
C LYS A 71 24.85 45.20 -6.48
N ARG A 72 25.39 46.17 -5.73
CA ARG A 72 25.07 46.53 -4.35
C ARG A 72 24.36 47.89 -4.36
N ILE A 73 23.76 48.28 -3.23
CA ILE A 73 23.09 49.59 -2.97
C ILE A 73 21.67 49.65 -3.58
N GLY A 74 20.62 50.13 -2.89
CA GLY A 74 20.54 50.68 -1.52
C GLY A 74 19.08 50.70 -1.03
N GLY A 75 18.84 50.98 0.26
CA GLY A 75 17.50 50.95 0.86
C GLY A 75 16.80 52.32 0.90
N GLY A 76 15.55 52.34 1.39
CA GLY A 76 14.80 53.56 1.68
C GLY A 76 13.30 53.31 1.87
N ASN A 77 12.77 53.61 3.07
CA ASN A 77 11.33 53.75 3.30
C ASN A 77 10.85 55.08 2.70
N THR A 78 9.59 55.16 2.21
CA THR A 78 8.47 55.87 2.88
C THR A 78 7.21 56.00 2.01
N SER A 79 6.10 56.15 2.72
CA SER A 79 4.71 56.46 2.34
C SER A 79 4.49 57.65 1.38
N PHE A 80 3.33 57.74 0.71
CA PHE A 80 2.17 58.64 1.02
C PHE A 80 1.30 58.98 -0.24
N MET A 81 0.01 59.29 0.03
CA MET A 81 -0.97 60.07 -0.78
C MET A 81 -1.56 59.51 -2.10
N GLY A 82 -2.91 59.53 -2.18
CA GLY A 82 -3.69 59.58 -3.42
C GLY A 82 -4.15 61.02 -3.74
N PRO A 83 -5.00 61.23 -4.78
CA PRO A 83 -6.40 61.60 -4.48
C PRO A 83 -7.46 61.11 -5.50
N ALA A 84 -8.73 61.07 -5.02
CA ALA A 84 -10.00 61.66 -5.55
C ALA A 84 -10.27 61.79 -7.09
N ASN A 85 -11.51 61.91 -7.61
CA ASN A 85 -12.84 62.08 -7.00
C ASN A 85 -13.99 61.74 -8.00
N ASN A 86 -15.24 61.94 -7.54
CA ASN A 86 -16.52 62.12 -8.28
C ASN A 86 -17.43 60.88 -8.43
N GLY A 87 -18.67 61.06 -7.98
CA GLY A 87 -19.80 60.14 -8.20
C GLY A 87 -21.00 60.86 -8.80
N ALA A 88 -22.08 60.12 -9.03
CA ALA A 88 -23.39 60.64 -9.38
C ALA A 88 -24.48 59.81 -8.69
N THR A 89 -25.51 60.48 -8.18
CA THR A 89 -26.54 59.91 -7.31
C THR A 89 -27.88 59.87 -8.05
N THR A 90 -28.65 58.78 -7.90
CA THR A 90 -30.09 58.79 -8.20
C THR A 90 -30.84 57.91 -7.20
N LEU A 91 -32.03 58.32 -6.79
CA LEU A 91 -32.78 57.80 -5.63
C LEU A 91 -34.19 57.32 -5.99
N GLN A 92 -34.82 56.60 -5.04
CA GLN A 92 -36.19 56.06 -5.03
C GLN A 92 -36.44 54.86 -5.98
N ARG A 93 -37.34 53.91 -5.65
CA ARG A 93 -38.54 53.98 -4.79
C ARG A 93 -38.78 52.66 -4.02
N SER A 94 -39.42 52.73 -2.85
CA SER A 94 -39.79 51.59 -2.01
C SER A 94 -41.24 51.11 -2.23
N SER A 95 -41.48 49.81 -2.01
CA SER A 95 -42.79 49.23 -1.67
C SER A 95 -42.62 47.78 -1.17
N SER A 96 -42.87 47.54 0.12
CA SER A 96 -42.92 46.21 0.74
C SER A 96 -44.29 45.53 0.46
N PRO A 97 -44.51 44.22 0.75
CA PRO A 97 -44.52 43.69 2.12
C PRO A 97 -43.79 42.35 2.34
N ASP A 98 -43.64 42.02 3.63
CA ASP A 98 -42.84 40.95 4.21
C ASP A 98 -43.42 39.51 4.15
N LEU A 99 -42.62 38.61 4.72
CA LEU A 99 -43.06 37.49 5.55
C LEU A 99 -43.46 36.16 4.87
N ARG A 100 -42.51 35.51 4.19
CA ARG A 100 -42.28 34.04 4.33
C ARG A 100 -40.91 33.63 3.74
N ARG A 101 -40.34 32.56 4.30
CA ARG A 101 -39.12 31.85 3.82
C ARG A 101 -37.78 32.57 4.08
N SER A 102 -37.48 32.83 5.36
CA SER A 102 -36.08 32.89 5.84
C SER A 102 -35.85 31.84 6.93
N LEU A 103 -35.77 30.58 6.50
CA LEU A 103 -35.22 29.46 7.23
C LEU A 103 -34.65 28.50 6.17
N ILE A 104 -33.42 28.02 6.37
CA ILE A 104 -32.70 27.07 5.50
C ILE A 104 -32.25 27.63 4.14
N VAL A 105 -31.23 28.51 4.11
CA VAL A 105 -30.05 28.39 3.22
C VAL A 105 -28.87 29.15 3.88
N LEU A 106 -27.93 28.46 4.52
CA LEU A 106 -26.64 29.06 4.87
C LEU A 106 -25.61 28.73 3.76
N LYS A 107 -25.45 29.66 2.82
CA LYS A 107 -24.57 29.51 1.66
C LYS A 107 -23.13 29.88 2.00
N SER A 108 -22.33 28.92 2.43
CA SER A 108 -20.88 29.16 2.62
C SER A 108 -20.17 29.26 1.27
N THR A 109 -19.82 30.49 0.89
CA THR A 109 -19.00 30.77 -0.31
C THR A 109 -17.67 31.35 0.17
N ALA A 110 -16.68 30.50 0.40
CA ALA A 110 -15.37 30.92 0.90
C ALA A 110 -14.48 31.45 -0.23
N GLY A 111 -14.68 32.73 -0.59
CA GLY A 111 -13.70 33.50 -1.34
C GLY A 111 -12.55 33.96 -0.44
N THR A 112 -11.34 34.06 -1.00
CA THR A 112 -10.12 34.47 -0.28
C THR A 112 -10.20 35.91 0.25
N GLY A 113 -10.12 36.07 1.57
CA GLY A 113 -9.90 37.34 2.25
C GLY A 113 -9.19 37.07 3.58
N GLY A 114 -8.04 37.70 3.79
CA GLY A 114 -7.24 37.50 5.00
C GLY A 114 -7.86 38.20 6.21
N GLY A 115 -8.29 37.43 7.21
CA GLY A 115 -8.75 37.93 8.50
C GLY A 115 -8.59 36.85 9.57
N ASN A 116 -8.16 37.24 10.77
CA ASN A 116 -7.90 36.32 11.88
C ASN A 116 -9.19 35.57 12.28
N ALA A 117 -9.35 34.34 11.80
CA ALA A 117 -10.38 33.44 12.28
C ALA A 117 -10.05 33.01 13.71
N SER A 118 -10.90 33.41 14.67
CA SER A 118 -10.78 33.04 16.07
C SER A 118 -10.83 31.52 16.22
N SER A 119 -9.81 30.95 16.87
CA SER A 119 -9.68 29.51 17.14
C SER A 119 -10.65 29.07 18.23
N GLY A 120 -11.93 28.98 17.90
CA GLY A 120 -12.98 28.53 18.80
C GLY A 120 -12.87 27.04 19.14
N LEU A 121 -13.34 26.68 20.35
CA LEU A 121 -13.49 25.28 20.76
C LEU A 121 -14.58 24.57 19.93
N LEU A 122 -15.67 25.27 19.63
CA LEU A 122 -16.87 24.71 18.97
C LEU A 122 -16.61 24.19 17.55
N PRO A 123 -15.92 24.91 16.62
CA PRO A 123 -15.57 24.36 15.31
C PRO A 123 -14.66 23.12 15.40
N THR A 124 -13.77 23.08 16.39
CA THR A 124 -12.87 21.95 16.63
C THR A 124 -13.65 20.71 17.07
N ILE A 125 -14.59 20.85 18.01
CA ILE A 125 -15.49 19.78 18.45
C ILE A 125 -16.33 19.26 17.27
N LEU A 126 -16.90 20.17 16.46
CA LEU A 126 -17.70 19.80 15.30
C LEU A 126 -16.89 19.03 14.25
N GLY A 127 -15.64 19.44 13.99
CA GLY A 127 -14.72 18.73 13.10
C GLY A 127 -14.38 17.32 13.58
N VAL A 128 -14.14 17.15 14.89
CA VAL A 128 -13.91 15.82 15.49
C VAL A 128 -15.16 14.95 15.44
N ALA A 129 -16.35 15.51 15.73
CA ALA A 129 -17.62 14.79 15.61
C ALA A 129 -17.88 14.32 14.17
N HIS A 130 -17.65 15.19 13.17
CA HIS A 130 -17.80 14.84 11.76
C HIS A 130 -16.82 13.73 11.33
N LEU A 131 -15.57 13.78 11.80
CA LEU A 131 -14.59 12.70 11.60
C LEU A 131 -15.08 11.37 12.21
N LEU A 132 -15.55 11.39 13.46
CA LEU A 132 -16.02 10.18 14.14
C LEU A 132 -17.24 9.55 13.46
N VAL A 133 -18.21 10.36 13.01
CA VAL A 133 -19.40 9.89 12.29
C VAL A 133 -19.01 9.33 10.91
N SER A 134 -18.27 10.08 10.10
CA SER A 134 -17.87 9.63 8.75
C SER A 134 -16.99 8.39 8.78
N LEU A 135 -16.01 8.32 9.70
CA LEU A 135 -15.16 7.14 9.89
C LEU A 135 -15.96 5.95 10.45
N GLY A 136 -16.87 6.21 11.40
CA GLY A 136 -17.76 5.20 11.98
C GLY A 136 -18.66 4.55 10.93
N ILE A 137 -19.19 5.32 9.98
CA ILE A 137 -19.99 4.79 8.86
C ILE A 137 -19.14 3.87 7.98
N VAL A 138 -17.92 4.26 7.59
CA VAL A 138 -17.05 3.40 6.76
C VAL A 138 -16.71 2.08 7.48
N LEU A 139 -16.37 2.15 8.76
CA LEU A 139 -16.09 0.97 9.59
C LEU A 139 -17.32 0.06 9.79
N ALA A 140 -18.49 0.66 9.95
CA ALA A 140 -19.75 -0.09 10.06
C ALA A 140 -20.12 -0.77 8.74
N THR A 141 -19.94 -0.09 7.60
CA THR A 141 -20.14 -0.66 6.25
C THR A 141 -19.21 -1.85 6.02
N ASP A 142 -17.92 -1.74 6.34
CA ASP A 142 -16.95 -2.84 6.20
C ASP A 142 -17.36 -4.07 7.04
N LYS A 143 -17.69 -3.87 8.32
CA LYS A 143 -18.16 -4.93 9.21
C LYS A 143 -19.45 -5.59 8.72
N PHE A 144 -20.43 -4.79 8.31
CA PHE A 144 -21.72 -5.26 7.79
C PHE A 144 -21.52 -6.10 6.51
N LEU A 145 -20.75 -5.59 5.55
CA LEU A 145 -20.44 -6.32 4.31
C LEU A 145 -19.69 -7.62 4.60
N LYS A 146 -18.74 -7.63 5.54
CA LYS A 146 -18.04 -8.85 5.95
C LYS A 146 -18.99 -9.89 6.56
N GLN A 147 -19.92 -9.47 7.42
CA GLN A 147 -20.94 -10.37 7.99
C GLN A 147 -21.89 -10.92 6.92
N ALA A 148 -22.39 -10.05 6.02
CA ALA A 148 -23.27 -10.45 4.92
C ALA A 148 -22.62 -11.45 3.96
N PHE A 149 -21.35 -11.25 3.61
CA PHE A 149 -20.62 -12.15 2.72
C PHE A 149 -20.33 -13.52 3.36
N VAL A 150 -20.02 -13.55 4.66
CA VAL A 150 -19.87 -14.81 5.41
C VAL A 150 -21.21 -15.55 5.48
N ALA A 151 -22.31 -14.86 5.79
CA ALA A 151 -23.65 -15.46 5.82
C ALA A 151 -24.07 -16.01 4.44
N ALA A 152 -23.70 -15.33 3.36
CA ALA A 152 -23.95 -15.77 1.98
C ALA A 152 -22.92 -16.79 1.43
N SER A 153 -21.92 -17.21 2.24
CA SER A 153 -20.82 -18.10 1.81
C SER A 153 -20.01 -17.58 0.61
N ILE A 154 -19.96 -16.27 0.40
CA ILE A 154 -19.29 -15.64 -0.74
C ILE A 154 -17.79 -15.52 -0.45
N LYS A 155 -16.96 -16.27 -1.20
CA LYS A 155 -15.49 -16.26 -1.08
C LYS A 155 -14.79 -15.01 -1.64
N PHE A 156 -15.54 -14.00 -2.08
CA PHE A 156 -15.02 -12.74 -2.62
C PHE A 156 -14.77 -11.71 -1.48
N PRO A 157 -13.77 -10.82 -1.56
CA PRO A 157 -13.51 -9.85 -0.49
C PRO A 157 -14.63 -8.80 -0.42
N SER A 158 -15.39 -8.82 0.67
CA SER A 158 -16.52 -7.90 0.92
C SER A 158 -16.13 -6.42 0.80
N ALA A 159 -14.91 -6.06 1.19
CA ALA A 159 -14.38 -4.70 1.10
C ALA A 159 -14.19 -4.20 -0.35
N LEU A 160 -13.82 -5.09 -1.30
CA LEU A 160 -13.76 -4.74 -2.73
C LEU A 160 -15.15 -4.50 -3.30
N PHE A 161 -16.13 -5.31 -2.90
CA PHE A 161 -17.53 -5.09 -3.27
C PHE A 161 -18.01 -3.74 -2.74
N GLY A 162 -17.75 -3.42 -1.47
CA GLY A 162 -18.05 -2.12 -0.87
C GLY A 162 -17.41 -0.94 -1.61
N MET A 163 -16.14 -1.06 -2.00
CA MET A 163 -15.44 -0.08 -2.82
C MET A 163 -16.14 0.14 -4.18
N PHE A 164 -16.50 -0.93 -4.90
CA PHE A 164 -17.22 -0.82 -6.18
C PHE A 164 -18.63 -0.24 -6.03
N CYS A 165 -19.34 -0.57 -4.95
CA CYS A 165 -20.65 0.03 -4.64
C CYS A 165 -20.54 1.52 -4.38
N VAL A 166 -19.61 1.97 -3.53
CA VAL A 166 -19.39 3.40 -3.24
C VAL A 166 -18.97 4.16 -4.50
N PHE A 167 -18.08 3.59 -5.32
CA PHE A 167 -17.69 4.20 -6.59
C PHE A 167 -18.87 4.31 -7.57
N SER A 168 -19.70 3.26 -7.68
CA SER A 168 -20.89 3.27 -8.53
C SER A 168 -21.92 4.32 -8.07
N VAL A 169 -22.19 4.42 -6.78
CA VAL A 169 -23.07 5.45 -6.20
C VAL A 169 -22.55 6.86 -6.50
N LEU A 170 -21.25 7.09 -6.32
CA LEU A 170 -20.61 8.36 -6.65
C LEU A 170 -20.72 8.71 -8.14
N VAL A 171 -20.56 7.73 -9.05
CA VAL A 171 -20.76 7.93 -10.50
C VAL A 171 -22.22 8.25 -10.84
N VAL A 172 -23.18 7.54 -10.23
CA VAL A 172 -24.63 7.82 -10.40
C VAL A 172 -24.95 9.23 -9.92
N PHE A 173 -24.43 9.65 -8.77
CA PHE A 173 -24.59 11.03 -8.30
C PHE A 173 -23.92 12.04 -9.27
N ASP A 174 -22.72 11.76 -9.80
CA ASP A 174 -22.04 12.66 -10.75
C ASP A 174 -22.80 12.82 -12.07
N THR A 175 -23.53 11.79 -12.50
CA THR A 175 -24.31 11.83 -13.75
C THR A 175 -25.68 12.49 -13.61
N PHE A 176 -26.38 12.31 -12.46
CA PHE A 176 -27.74 12.82 -12.28
C PHE A 176 -27.81 14.09 -11.41
N VAL A 177 -27.00 14.19 -10.36
CA VAL A 177 -27.02 15.31 -9.39
C VAL A 177 -25.59 15.63 -8.91
N PRO A 178 -24.77 16.34 -9.71
CA PRO A 178 -23.34 16.58 -9.40
C PRO A 178 -23.11 17.24 -8.02
N ALA A 179 -24.05 18.06 -7.56
CA ALA A 179 -24.02 18.66 -6.23
C ALA A 179 -24.08 17.61 -5.09
N LEU A 180 -24.83 16.52 -5.27
CA LEU A 180 -24.91 15.42 -4.32
C LEU A 180 -23.63 14.59 -4.31
N ALA A 181 -23.00 14.38 -5.48
CA ALA A 181 -21.68 13.74 -5.55
C ALA A 181 -20.63 14.55 -4.78
N LYS A 182 -20.63 15.88 -4.94
CA LYS A 182 -19.76 16.76 -4.15
C LYS A 182 -20.07 16.69 -2.66
N ALA A 183 -21.33 16.82 -2.25
CA ALA A 183 -21.72 16.74 -0.84
C ALA A 183 -21.32 15.41 -0.18
N PHE A 184 -21.46 14.29 -0.89
CA PHE A 184 -21.05 12.96 -0.42
C PHE A 184 -19.52 12.85 -0.28
N MET A 185 -18.76 13.39 -1.24
CA MET A 185 -17.30 13.46 -1.16
C MET A 185 -16.83 14.33 0.01
N ASP A 186 -17.42 15.51 0.19
CA ASP A 186 -17.08 16.45 1.25
C ASP A 186 -17.41 15.90 2.65
N PHE A 187 -18.50 15.11 2.79
CA PHE A 187 -18.88 14.43 4.03
C PHE A 187 -17.89 13.32 4.45
N PHE A 188 -17.41 12.51 3.50
CA PHE A 188 -16.43 11.46 3.80
C PHE A 188 -14.97 11.94 3.76
N GLU A 189 -14.71 13.18 3.36
CA GLU A 189 -13.34 13.72 3.28
C GLU A 189 -12.54 13.57 4.58
N PRO A 190 -13.06 13.91 5.78
CA PRO A 190 -12.32 13.71 7.04
C PRO A 190 -11.92 12.25 7.28
N ALA A 191 -12.83 11.30 7.03
CA ALA A 191 -12.56 9.88 7.15
C ALA A 191 -11.50 9.41 6.15
N THR A 192 -11.59 9.82 4.88
CA THR A 192 -10.61 9.44 3.86
C THR A 192 -9.21 10.02 4.15
N LEU A 193 -9.12 11.28 4.60
CA LEU A 193 -7.86 11.89 5.00
C LEU A 193 -7.26 11.22 6.25
N PHE A 194 -8.09 10.85 7.24
CA PHE A 194 -7.66 10.04 8.38
C PHE A 194 -7.11 8.69 7.91
N ILE A 195 -7.87 7.94 7.12
CA ILE A 195 -7.46 6.62 6.62
C ILE A 195 -6.17 6.71 5.81
N GLN A 196 -6.01 7.71 4.93
CA GLN A 196 -4.78 7.94 4.16
C GLN A 196 -3.59 8.30 5.06
N ARG A 197 -3.80 9.14 6.09
CA ARG A 197 -2.75 9.57 7.05
C ARG A 197 -2.27 8.42 7.93
N TRP A 198 -3.17 7.53 8.34
CA TRP A 198 -2.88 6.37 9.19
C TRP A 198 -2.65 5.06 8.41
N LEU A 199 -2.79 5.05 7.08
CA LEU A 199 -2.58 3.88 6.22
C LEU A 199 -1.27 3.13 6.55
N PRO A 200 -0.12 3.80 6.79
CA PRO A 200 1.11 3.10 7.12
C PRO A 200 1.07 2.29 8.42
N LEU A 201 0.22 2.66 9.38
CA LEU A 201 0.11 1.99 10.67
C LEU A 201 -0.70 0.70 10.59
N PHE A 202 -1.76 0.66 9.76
CA PHE A 202 -2.70 -0.47 9.75
C PHE A 202 -2.08 -1.81 9.31
N TYR A 203 -0.96 -1.79 8.57
CA TYR A 203 -0.21 -2.99 8.19
C TYR A 203 1.08 -3.25 8.99
N VAL A 204 1.45 -2.36 9.93
CA VAL A 204 2.55 -2.64 10.89
C VAL A 204 2.37 -3.98 11.61
N PRO A 205 1.15 -4.42 11.99
CA PRO A 205 1.00 -5.68 12.72
C PRO A 205 1.62 -6.89 12.03
N SER A 206 1.50 -6.97 10.70
CA SER A 206 2.04 -8.09 9.91
C SER A 206 3.57 -8.07 9.81
N LEU A 207 4.20 -6.92 10.03
CA LEU A 207 5.66 -6.78 10.10
C LEU A 207 6.20 -7.09 11.49
N VAL A 208 5.46 -6.74 12.55
CA VAL A 208 5.88 -6.94 13.94
C VAL A 208 5.82 -8.43 14.34
N VAL A 209 4.90 -9.20 13.78
CA VAL A 209 4.92 -10.68 13.92
C VAL A 209 5.82 -11.38 12.91
N LEU A 210 6.61 -10.65 12.11
CA LEU A 210 7.50 -11.25 11.12
C LEU A 210 8.54 -12.18 11.75
N PRO A 211 9.19 -11.87 12.90
CA PRO A 211 10.17 -12.76 13.53
C PRO A 211 9.60 -14.15 13.84
N LEU A 212 8.34 -14.25 14.29
CA LEU A 212 7.67 -15.54 14.47
C LEU A 212 7.48 -16.26 13.13
N ALA A 213 7.02 -15.52 12.14
CA ALA A 213 6.63 -16.05 10.84
C ALA A 213 7.80 -16.50 9.96
N VAL A 214 9.02 -16.05 10.21
CA VAL A 214 10.22 -16.46 9.46
C VAL A 214 11.15 -17.38 10.26
N ARG A 215 10.85 -17.68 11.53
CA ARG A 215 11.73 -18.48 12.40
C ARG A 215 12.02 -19.87 11.82
N ASP A 216 11.02 -20.48 11.20
CA ASP A 216 11.09 -21.81 10.61
C ASP A 216 11.42 -21.77 9.09
N VAL A 217 11.70 -20.59 8.52
CA VAL A 217 12.05 -20.42 7.11
C VAL A 217 13.57 -20.55 6.93
N PRO A 218 14.08 -21.55 6.19
CA PRO A 218 15.52 -21.70 5.96
C PRO A 218 16.14 -20.46 5.32
N ALA A 219 17.34 -20.06 5.76
CA ALA A 219 18.04 -18.90 5.22
C ALA A 219 18.21 -18.94 3.69
N ALA A 220 18.41 -20.14 3.13
CA ALA A 220 18.45 -20.37 1.68
C ALA A 220 17.13 -19.96 0.98
N SER A 221 15.97 -20.24 1.59
CA SER A 221 14.66 -19.79 1.10
C SER A 221 14.53 -18.26 1.20
N GLY A 222 15.08 -17.64 2.24
CA GLY A 222 15.16 -16.18 2.35
C GLY A 222 15.91 -15.52 1.19
N VAL A 223 17.08 -16.08 0.81
CA VAL A 223 17.86 -15.61 -0.36
C VAL A 223 17.07 -15.80 -1.66
N LYS A 224 16.41 -16.95 -1.85
CA LYS A 224 15.52 -17.22 -3.00
C LYS A 224 14.39 -16.19 -3.09
N ILE A 225 13.71 -15.91 -1.98
CA ILE A 225 12.64 -14.91 -1.88
C ILE A 225 13.17 -13.52 -2.24
N PHE A 226 14.32 -13.10 -1.71
CA PHE A 226 14.91 -11.80 -2.03
C PHE A 226 15.27 -11.67 -3.52
N ALA A 227 15.85 -12.72 -4.12
CA ALA A 227 16.17 -12.75 -5.54
C ALA A 227 14.93 -12.63 -6.44
N ILE A 228 13.85 -13.37 -6.13
CA ILE A 228 12.55 -13.24 -6.80
C ILE A 228 12.00 -11.82 -6.61
N THR A 229 12.11 -11.27 -5.41
CA THR A 229 11.56 -9.95 -5.07
C THR A 229 12.25 -8.85 -5.86
N PHE A 230 13.58 -8.83 -5.90
CA PHE A 230 14.37 -7.81 -6.61
C PHE A 230 14.30 -7.99 -8.13
N GLY A 231 14.58 -9.19 -8.65
CA GLY A 231 14.54 -9.47 -10.09
C GLY A 231 13.14 -9.34 -10.66
N GLY A 232 12.14 -9.85 -9.95
CA GLY A 232 10.73 -9.70 -10.29
C GLY A 232 10.25 -8.26 -10.20
N TRP A 233 10.73 -7.45 -9.24
CA TRP A 233 10.42 -6.01 -9.18
C TRP A 233 10.85 -5.32 -10.48
N PHE A 234 12.10 -5.53 -10.89
CA PHE A 234 12.66 -4.94 -12.10
C PHE A 234 11.94 -5.43 -13.37
N ALA A 235 11.60 -6.73 -13.43
CA ALA A 235 10.83 -7.30 -14.54
C ALA A 235 9.41 -6.72 -14.63
N THR A 236 8.67 -6.66 -13.52
CA THR A 236 7.33 -6.05 -13.48
C THR A 236 7.39 -4.56 -13.83
N LEU A 237 8.41 -3.84 -13.38
CA LEU A 237 8.66 -2.43 -13.72
C LEU A 237 8.83 -2.22 -15.23
N ALA A 238 9.70 -3.02 -15.85
CA ALA A 238 9.95 -2.95 -17.29
C ALA A 238 8.70 -3.31 -18.11
N VAL A 239 8.01 -4.41 -17.75
CA VAL A 239 6.76 -4.82 -18.42
C VAL A 239 5.71 -3.72 -18.32
N ALA A 240 5.40 -3.22 -17.12
CA ALA A 240 4.41 -2.17 -16.91
C ALA A 240 4.76 -0.87 -17.66
N GLY A 241 6.02 -0.43 -17.59
CA GLY A 241 6.49 0.80 -18.25
C GLY A 241 6.47 0.72 -19.77
N TYR A 242 6.96 -0.37 -20.35
CA TYR A 242 6.93 -0.57 -21.81
C TYR A 242 5.53 -0.81 -22.34
N THR A 243 4.65 -1.53 -21.63
CA THR A 243 3.24 -1.66 -22.02
C THR A 243 2.55 -0.30 -22.04
N ALA A 244 2.73 0.53 -21.00
CA ALA A 244 2.15 1.87 -20.96
C ALA A 244 2.65 2.74 -22.12
N LEU A 245 3.96 2.71 -22.40
CA LEU A 245 4.56 3.46 -23.51
C LEU A 245 4.09 2.96 -24.88
N ALA A 246 3.95 1.64 -25.07
CA ALA A 246 3.48 1.05 -26.33
C ALA A 246 2.01 1.40 -26.59
N VAL A 247 1.14 1.23 -25.58
CA VAL A 247 -0.29 1.55 -25.69
C VAL A 247 -0.49 3.05 -25.92
N ARG A 248 0.29 3.91 -25.25
CA ARG A 248 0.25 5.35 -25.50
C ARG A 248 0.65 5.72 -26.93
N LYS A 249 1.65 5.06 -27.51
CA LYS A 249 2.03 5.27 -28.94
C LYS A 249 0.92 4.85 -29.90
N LEU A 250 0.12 3.84 -29.54
CA LEU A 250 -1.02 3.38 -30.34
C LEU A 250 -2.22 4.33 -30.24
N VAL A 251 -2.61 4.75 -29.02
CA VAL A 251 -3.80 5.58 -28.77
C VAL A 251 -3.53 7.07 -28.96
N LYS A 252 -2.27 7.49 -28.95
CA LYS A 252 -1.82 8.89 -29.16
C LYS A 252 -2.44 9.89 -28.18
N THR A 253 -2.70 9.49 -26.94
CA THR A 253 -3.27 10.40 -25.93
C THR A 253 -2.32 11.55 -25.61
N GLN A 254 -2.86 12.77 -25.65
CA GLN A 254 -2.14 13.98 -25.28
C GLN A 254 -1.99 14.07 -23.75
N LEU A 255 -0.75 14.28 -23.29
CA LEU A 255 -0.45 14.56 -21.89
C LEU A 255 -1.13 15.88 -21.49
N ILE A 256 -1.95 15.84 -20.44
CA ILE A 256 -2.42 17.06 -19.77
C ILE A 256 -1.81 17.07 -18.37
N PRO A 257 -1.31 18.22 -17.87
CA PRO A 257 -0.89 18.36 -16.48
C PRO A 257 -2.08 17.99 -15.58
N ALA A 258 -1.93 16.91 -14.83
CA ALA A 258 -2.98 16.41 -13.96
C ALA A 258 -3.19 17.36 -12.76
N GLU A 259 -4.45 17.48 -12.31
CA GLU A 259 -4.80 18.36 -11.19
C GLU A 259 -4.04 17.94 -9.91
N PRO A 260 -3.47 18.90 -9.16
CA PRO A 260 -2.64 18.59 -7.99
C PRO A 260 -3.47 17.89 -6.92
N MET A 261 -3.02 16.71 -6.49
CA MET A 261 -3.70 15.95 -5.45
C MET A 261 -3.54 16.60 -4.09
N SER A 262 -4.65 16.73 -3.35
CA SER A 262 -4.65 17.11 -1.94
C SER A 262 -3.85 16.09 -1.12
N LYS A 263 -2.67 16.48 -0.62
CA LYS A 263 -1.86 15.65 0.28
C LYS A 263 -2.48 15.66 1.67
N ALA A 264 -2.58 14.49 2.33
CA ALA A 264 -2.95 14.43 3.74
C ALA A 264 -1.98 15.28 4.57
N SER A 265 -2.52 16.05 5.53
CA SER A 265 -1.69 16.90 6.39
C SER A 265 -0.69 16.05 7.20
N PRO A 266 0.56 16.54 7.38
CA PRO A 266 1.49 15.87 8.28
C PRO A 266 0.91 15.82 9.70
N PHE A 267 1.38 14.85 10.50
CA PHE A 267 1.07 14.84 11.93
C PHE A 267 1.57 16.13 12.59
N SER A 268 0.73 16.72 13.44
CA SER A 268 1.14 17.87 14.23
C SER A 268 2.16 17.49 15.30
N THR A 269 2.95 18.47 15.74
CA THR A 269 3.90 18.32 16.84
C THR A 269 3.18 17.83 18.11
N VAL A 270 1.97 18.34 18.39
CA VAL A 270 1.15 17.95 19.54
C VAL A 270 0.66 16.50 19.43
N GLU A 271 0.15 16.07 18.27
CA GLU A 271 -0.23 14.65 18.05
C GLU A 271 0.98 13.72 18.25
N THR A 272 2.16 14.14 17.80
CA THR A 272 3.42 13.39 17.93
C THR A 272 3.85 13.23 19.40
N TRP A 273 3.87 14.33 20.16
CA TRP A 273 4.18 14.30 21.60
C TRP A 273 3.13 13.56 22.42
N ALA A 274 1.84 13.74 22.09
CA ALA A 274 0.74 13.03 22.75
C ALA A 274 0.88 11.51 22.57
N CYS A 275 1.21 11.05 21.35
CA CYS A 275 1.53 9.65 21.12
C CYS A 275 2.73 9.21 21.97
N MET A 276 3.87 9.91 21.88
CA MET A 276 5.08 9.58 22.63
C MET A 276 4.85 9.47 24.15
N GLY A 277 4.12 10.43 24.74
CA GLY A 277 3.75 10.42 26.15
C GLY A 277 2.74 9.32 26.54
N CYS A 278 1.93 8.83 25.59
CA CYS A 278 1.11 7.63 25.80
C CYS A 278 1.96 6.34 25.76
N CYS A 279 2.97 6.25 24.89
CA CYS A 279 3.91 5.11 24.89
C CYS A 279 4.72 5.00 26.19
N ILE A 280 5.29 6.12 26.64
CA ILE A 280 6.06 6.15 27.89
C ILE A 280 5.15 5.70 29.06
N ARG A 281 3.90 6.19 29.10
CA ARG A 281 2.92 5.73 30.09
C ARG A 281 2.63 4.23 30.00
N CYS A 282 2.48 3.64 28.81
CA CYS A 282 2.30 2.19 28.68
C CYS A 282 3.52 1.39 29.16
N ILE A 283 4.74 1.79 28.77
CA ILE A 283 5.98 1.13 29.22
C ILE A 283 6.09 1.20 30.74
N VAL A 284 5.96 2.40 31.33
CA VAL A 284 6.01 2.59 32.78
C VAL A 284 4.92 1.80 33.51
N ARG A 285 3.68 1.77 32.99
CA ARG A 285 2.59 1.00 33.59
C ARG A 285 2.90 -0.49 33.63
N CYS A 286 3.57 -1.02 32.61
CA CYS A 286 3.87 -2.45 32.53
C CYS A 286 5.08 -2.83 33.39
N CYS A 287 6.08 -1.95 33.55
CA CYS A 287 7.14 -2.13 34.56
C CYS A 287 6.63 -2.08 36.01
N MET A 288 5.48 -1.43 36.27
CA MET A 288 4.91 -1.29 37.62
C MET A 288 3.86 -2.36 37.97
N PHE A 289 3.24 -3.01 36.99
CA PHE A 289 2.17 -3.99 37.19
C PHE A 289 2.49 -5.33 36.53
N GLN A 290 3.50 -6.02 37.06
CA GLN A 290 3.91 -7.38 36.67
C GLN A 290 2.82 -8.47 36.89
N SER A 291 1.73 -8.16 37.62
CA SER A 291 0.90 -9.17 38.30
C SER A 291 -0.62 -8.93 38.20
N GLN A 292 -1.15 -8.31 37.14
CA GLN A 292 -2.61 -8.16 36.97
C GLN A 292 -3.17 -8.47 35.58
N SER A 293 -3.73 -9.68 35.47
CA SER A 293 -4.72 -10.13 34.49
C SER A 293 -4.32 -10.13 33.00
N SER A 294 -4.42 -11.29 32.36
CA SER A 294 -4.25 -11.49 30.91
C SER A 294 -5.07 -10.50 30.05
N TRP A 295 -6.22 -10.04 30.55
CA TRP A 295 -7.07 -9.02 29.92
C TRP A 295 -6.40 -7.66 29.71
N TYR A 296 -5.50 -7.22 30.61
CA TYR A 296 -4.82 -5.92 30.50
C TYR A 296 -3.59 -5.97 29.58
N HIS A 297 -2.88 -7.10 29.51
CA HIS A 297 -1.65 -7.24 28.73
C HIS A 297 -1.91 -7.25 27.21
N SER A 298 -2.86 -8.06 26.73
CA SER A 298 -3.14 -8.21 25.27
C SER A 298 -3.67 -6.93 24.59
N LYS A 299 -4.36 -6.04 25.33
CA LYS A 299 -4.97 -4.82 24.75
C LYS A 299 -4.05 -3.59 24.77
N ASN A 300 -3.18 -3.43 25.77
CA ASN A 300 -2.46 -2.17 26.02
C ASN A 300 -0.98 -2.13 25.58
N MET A 301 -0.31 -3.27 25.38
CA MET A 301 1.15 -3.27 25.27
C MET A 301 1.72 -2.93 23.88
N PRO A 302 1.23 -3.53 22.77
CA PRO A 302 1.80 -3.24 21.45
C PRO A 302 0.85 -2.44 20.53
N SER A 303 -0.35 -2.04 21.01
CA SER A 303 -1.24 -1.09 20.31
C SER A 303 -0.76 0.36 20.45
N LEU A 304 0.11 0.67 21.41
CA LEU A 304 0.65 2.01 21.61
C LEU A 304 2.05 2.20 21.03
N SER A 305 2.98 1.26 21.18
CA SER A 305 4.37 1.38 20.66
C SER A 305 4.41 1.84 19.19
N ALA A 306 3.57 1.24 18.35
CA ALA A 306 3.46 1.55 16.92
C ALA A 306 2.96 2.99 16.61
N ARG A 307 2.28 3.68 17.54
CA ARG A 307 1.83 5.08 17.36
C ARG A 307 2.94 6.12 17.57
N CYS A 308 4.06 5.77 18.21
CA CYS A 308 4.96 6.77 18.79
C CYS A 308 6.29 6.97 18.03
N HIS A 309 6.80 5.92 17.39
CA HIS A 309 8.16 5.92 16.86
C HIS A 309 8.29 6.50 15.43
N CYS A 310 7.24 6.46 14.61
CA CYS A 310 7.27 6.93 13.22
C CYS A 310 7.59 8.43 13.09
N ALA A 311 7.00 9.27 13.93
CA ALA A 311 7.08 10.72 13.80
C ALA A 311 8.19 11.33 14.67
N GLY A 312 8.35 10.85 15.92
CA GLY A 312 9.40 11.29 16.83
C GLY A 312 10.79 10.83 16.39
N ILE A 313 11.03 9.51 16.38
CA ILE A 313 12.39 8.97 16.24
C ILE A 313 12.96 9.15 14.81
N HIS A 314 12.14 9.07 13.76
CA HIS A 314 12.60 9.46 12.42
C HIS A 314 12.94 10.97 12.32
N GLY A 315 12.34 11.81 13.18
CA GLY A 315 12.74 13.20 13.37
C GLY A 315 14.14 13.35 13.99
N TRP A 316 14.50 12.47 14.92
CA TRP A 316 15.75 12.53 15.70
C TRP A 316 16.92 11.73 15.08
N LEU A 317 16.65 10.84 14.13
CA LEU A 317 17.68 10.04 13.46
C LEU A 317 18.71 10.90 12.69
N PRO A 318 20.00 10.52 12.63
CA PRO A 318 20.97 11.22 11.80
C PRO A 318 20.56 11.25 10.33
N SER A 319 20.90 12.34 9.62
CA SER A 319 20.47 12.59 8.23
C SER A 319 20.94 11.52 7.22
N GLY A 320 22.02 10.79 7.52
CA GLY A 320 22.45 9.61 6.76
C GLY A 320 21.50 8.42 6.93
N VAL A 321 21.00 8.18 8.14
CA VAL A 321 20.11 7.04 8.45
C VAL A 321 18.69 7.28 7.94
N LYS A 322 18.19 8.53 7.99
CA LYS A 322 16.86 8.89 7.43
C LYS A 322 16.71 8.58 5.94
N LYS A 323 17.81 8.60 5.18
CA LYS A 323 17.82 8.28 3.74
C LYS A 323 17.62 6.79 3.46
N VAL A 324 17.85 5.92 4.44
CA VAL A 324 17.82 4.45 4.28
C VAL A 324 16.65 3.82 5.05
N LEU A 325 16.38 4.29 6.28
CA LEU A 325 15.28 3.78 7.09
C LEU A 325 13.96 4.51 6.82
N HIS A 326 13.10 3.84 6.04
CA HIS A 326 11.73 4.26 5.82
C HIS A 326 10.93 4.22 7.14
N PRO A 327 10.02 5.18 7.43
CA PRO A 327 9.28 5.26 8.70
C PRO A 327 8.54 3.99 9.13
N ILE A 328 8.09 3.16 8.17
CA ILE A 328 7.48 1.84 8.42
C ILE A 328 8.46 0.87 9.07
N ILE A 329 9.70 0.79 8.56
CA ILE A 329 10.73 -0.12 9.09
C ILE A 329 11.10 0.33 10.51
N THR A 330 11.30 1.65 10.70
CA THR A 330 11.54 2.24 12.02
C THR A 330 10.40 1.91 12.99
N CYS A 331 9.14 1.93 12.53
CA CYS A 331 7.99 1.50 13.32
C CYS A 331 8.09 0.03 13.74
N ALA A 332 8.23 -0.88 12.77
CA ALA A 332 8.28 -2.33 13.02
C ALA A 332 9.43 -2.68 13.97
N LEU A 333 10.66 -2.27 13.64
CA LEU A 333 11.84 -2.54 14.48
C LEU A 333 11.71 -1.95 15.91
N SER A 334 11.05 -0.79 16.07
CA SER A 334 10.82 -0.23 17.40
C SER A 334 9.75 -0.98 18.21
N ALA A 335 8.74 -1.53 17.54
CA ALA A 335 7.72 -2.36 18.17
C ALA A 335 8.28 -3.75 18.50
N ASP A 336 9.13 -4.32 17.65
CA ASP A 336 9.86 -5.57 17.90
C ASP A 336 10.81 -5.41 19.10
N LEU A 337 11.60 -4.32 19.14
CA LEU A 337 12.48 -4.03 20.27
C LEU A 337 11.70 -3.84 21.58
N ALA A 338 10.54 -3.18 21.53
CA ALA A 338 9.64 -3.04 22.68
C ALA A 338 9.04 -4.40 23.11
N ALA A 339 8.69 -5.27 22.16
CA ALA A 339 8.19 -6.62 22.44
C ALA A 339 9.27 -7.51 23.06
N VAL A 340 10.52 -7.44 22.57
CA VAL A 340 11.69 -8.13 23.16
C VAL A 340 11.94 -7.63 24.57
N ALA A 341 12.01 -6.31 24.78
CA ALA A 341 12.23 -5.73 26.10
C ALA A 341 11.13 -6.14 27.10
N TYR A 342 9.86 -6.12 26.68
CA TYR A 342 8.75 -6.54 27.53
C TYR A 342 8.72 -8.04 27.79
N GLY A 343 8.96 -8.88 26.78
CA GLY A 343 9.02 -10.34 26.94
C GLY A 343 10.15 -10.80 27.85
N TYR A 344 11.27 -10.06 27.86
CA TYR A 344 12.37 -10.23 28.81
C TYR A 344 11.98 -9.79 30.23
N LEU A 345 11.46 -8.56 30.40
CA LEU A 345 11.05 -8.03 31.70
C LEU A 345 9.94 -8.86 32.36
N SER A 346 9.04 -9.45 31.58
CA SER A 346 7.89 -10.22 32.06
C SER A 346 8.18 -11.71 32.29
N GLY A 347 9.31 -12.21 31.78
CA GLY A 347 9.60 -13.65 31.73
C GLY A 347 8.71 -14.46 30.78
N SER A 348 7.83 -13.83 30.01
CA SER A 348 6.91 -14.51 29.07
C SER A 348 7.55 -14.89 27.73
N GLY A 349 8.72 -14.30 27.41
CA GLY A 349 9.40 -14.48 26.13
C GLY A 349 8.75 -13.74 24.95
N LEU A 350 9.46 -13.66 23.83
CA LEU A 350 9.02 -12.92 22.64
C LEU A 350 7.80 -13.57 21.97
N ASP A 351 7.78 -14.90 21.90
CA ASP A 351 6.75 -15.67 21.19
C ASP A 351 5.34 -15.43 21.77
N ALA A 352 5.22 -15.40 23.10
CA ALA A 352 3.97 -15.09 23.79
C ALA A 352 3.51 -13.64 23.54
N VAL A 353 4.42 -12.67 23.61
CA VAL A 353 4.11 -11.24 23.42
C VAL A 353 3.64 -10.95 21.99
N LEU A 354 4.28 -11.56 20.99
CA LEU A 354 3.89 -11.41 19.58
C LEU A 354 2.63 -12.22 19.24
N GLY A 355 2.35 -13.32 19.94
CA GLY A 355 1.08 -14.04 19.88
C GLY A 355 -0.09 -13.24 20.47
N ASP A 356 0.08 -12.66 21.65
CA ASP A 356 -0.91 -11.79 22.32
C ASP A 356 -1.19 -10.49 21.54
N TYR A 357 -0.22 -10.06 20.72
CA TYR A 357 -0.37 -8.90 19.84
C TYR A 357 -1.30 -9.16 18.66
N LEU A 358 -1.17 -10.32 18.00
CA LEU A 358 -1.96 -10.69 16.82
C LEU A 358 -2.60 -12.07 17.07
N THR A 359 -3.64 -12.06 17.91
CA THR A 359 -4.30 -13.28 18.39
C THR A 359 -5.08 -13.98 17.29
N LYS A 360 -5.49 -13.25 16.24
CA LYS A 360 -6.41 -13.68 15.18
C LYS A 360 -7.78 -14.14 15.72
N ALA A 361 -8.08 -13.86 17.00
CA ALA A 361 -9.27 -14.32 17.69
C ALA A 361 -10.36 -13.23 17.72
N PRO A 362 -11.61 -13.51 17.29
CA PRO A 362 -12.67 -12.50 17.25
C PRO A 362 -13.23 -12.12 18.62
N SER A 363 -13.09 -12.98 19.64
CA SER A 363 -13.63 -12.77 20.99
C SER A 363 -12.74 -11.90 21.89
N ASN A 364 -11.42 -11.97 21.72
CA ASN A 364 -10.45 -11.13 22.40
C ASN A 364 -9.36 -10.67 21.40
N PRO A 365 -9.68 -9.69 20.53
CA PRO A 365 -8.74 -9.23 19.53
C PRO A 365 -7.55 -8.54 20.19
N GLY A 366 -6.35 -8.95 19.79
CA GLY A 366 -5.12 -8.28 20.18
C GLY A 366 -5.01 -6.89 19.54
N ALA A 367 -4.04 -6.13 20.05
CA ALA A 367 -3.69 -4.82 19.55
C ALA A 367 -3.45 -4.74 18.03
N GLY A 368 -2.84 -5.78 17.45
CA GLY A 368 -2.60 -5.93 16.01
C GLY A 368 -3.86 -6.26 15.23
N ASP A 369 -4.76 -7.09 15.79
CA ASP A 369 -6.04 -7.44 15.16
C ASP A 369 -6.94 -6.21 14.98
N VAL A 370 -6.93 -5.29 15.95
CA VAL A 370 -7.65 -4.01 15.85
C VAL A 370 -7.15 -3.15 14.70
N LEU A 371 -5.82 -3.04 14.52
CA LEU A 371 -5.21 -2.29 13.42
C LEU A 371 -5.47 -2.96 12.06
N MET A 372 -5.36 -4.28 12.00
CA MET A 372 -5.69 -5.08 10.80
C MET A 372 -7.18 -4.97 10.45
N GLY A 373 -8.05 -4.72 11.42
CA GLY A 373 -9.48 -4.45 11.24
C GLY A 373 -9.79 -3.20 10.39
N PHE A 374 -8.83 -2.28 10.18
CA PHE A 374 -9.03 -1.11 9.29
C PHE A 374 -8.75 -1.41 7.81
N LEU A 375 -8.20 -2.59 7.44
CA LEU A 375 -7.81 -2.88 6.05
C LEU A 375 -8.99 -2.90 5.07
N GLY A 376 -10.17 -3.35 5.49
CA GLY A 376 -11.35 -3.31 4.62
C GLY A 376 -11.84 -1.87 4.40
N SER A 377 -11.86 -1.06 5.46
CA SER A 377 -12.13 0.38 5.40
C SER A 377 -11.13 1.16 4.53
N VAL A 378 -9.84 0.77 4.52
CA VAL A 378 -8.84 1.27 3.57
C VAL A 378 -9.27 0.98 2.13
N ILE A 379 -9.66 -0.25 1.82
CA ILE A 379 -10.07 -0.66 0.47
C ILE A 379 -11.32 0.12 0.03
N ILE A 380 -12.33 0.25 0.90
CA ILE A 380 -13.53 1.07 0.63
C ILE A 380 -13.13 2.54 0.38
N SER A 381 -12.17 3.09 1.12
CA SER A 381 -11.71 4.48 0.93
C SER A 381 -11.07 4.76 -0.44
N PHE A 382 -10.58 3.73 -1.14
CA PHE A 382 -10.05 3.88 -2.49
C PHE A 382 -11.12 4.27 -3.52
N ALA A 383 -12.40 3.98 -3.27
CA ALA A 383 -13.51 4.43 -4.13
C ALA A 383 -13.53 5.96 -4.28
N PHE A 384 -13.37 6.68 -3.18
CA PHE A 384 -13.30 8.15 -3.15
C PHE A 384 -12.07 8.67 -3.90
N SER A 385 -10.92 8.00 -3.76
CA SER A 385 -9.67 8.37 -4.45
C SER A 385 -9.79 8.17 -5.97
N MET A 386 -10.35 7.04 -6.40
CA MET A 386 -10.65 6.75 -7.81
C MET A 386 -11.67 7.75 -8.38
N PHE A 387 -12.69 8.12 -7.60
CA PHE A 387 -13.70 9.08 -8.03
C PHE A 387 -13.13 10.51 -8.18
N LYS A 388 -12.26 10.97 -7.25
CA LYS A 388 -11.52 12.24 -7.42
C LYS A 388 -10.74 12.25 -8.74
N GLN A 389 -10.11 11.14 -9.10
CA GLN A 389 -9.28 11.01 -10.30
C GLN A 389 -10.02 10.54 -11.57
N ARG A 390 -11.35 10.36 -11.54
CA ARG A 390 -12.14 9.70 -12.60
C ARG A 390 -11.95 10.28 -14.01
N LYS A 391 -11.72 11.59 -14.14
CA LYS A 391 -11.48 12.27 -15.43
C LYS A 391 -10.17 11.80 -16.07
N LEU A 392 -9.11 11.68 -15.27
CA LEU A 392 -7.80 11.19 -15.69
C LEU A 392 -7.88 9.70 -16.03
N VAL A 393 -8.52 8.89 -15.17
CA VAL A 393 -8.80 7.47 -15.44
C VAL A 393 -9.52 7.28 -16.77
N LYS A 394 -10.58 8.05 -17.05
CA LYS A 394 -11.34 7.97 -18.30
C LYS A 394 -10.52 8.38 -19.53
N ARG A 395 -9.64 9.40 -19.39
CA ARG A 395 -8.81 9.91 -20.49
C ARG A 395 -7.69 8.95 -20.88
N HIS A 396 -7.05 8.31 -19.91
CA HIS A 396 -5.92 7.39 -20.10
C HIS A 396 -6.31 5.94 -19.79
N ALA A 397 -7.58 5.60 -20.01
CA ALA A 397 -8.14 4.29 -19.65
C ALA A 397 -7.40 3.14 -20.36
N ALA A 398 -7.08 3.32 -21.64
CA ALA A 398 -6.35 2.32 -22.41
C ALA A 398 -4.97 2.05 -21.79
N GLU A 399 -4.16 3.09 -21.60
CA GLU A 399 -2.82 2.97 -21.03
C GLU A 399 -2.84 2.38 -19.62
N ILE A 400 -3.77 2.82 -18.77
CA ILE A 400 -3.87 2.41 -17.37
C ILE A 400 -4.34 0.95 -17.27
N PHE A 401 -5.50 0.60 -17.85
CA PHE A 401 -6.07 -0.72 -17.66
C PHE A 401 -5.27 -1.83 -18.34
N THR A 402 -4.75 -1.62 -19.56
CA THR A 402 -3.96 -2.63 -20.26
C THR A 402 -2.63 -2.90 -19.56
N SER A 403 -1.91 -1.85 -19.15
CA SER A 403 -0.62 -1.98 -18.47
C SER A 403 -0.76 -2.65 -17.11
N ILE A 404 -1.80 -2.30 -16.36
CA ILE A 404 -2.09 -2.92 -15.06
C ILE A 404 -2.50 -4.38 -15.25
N ALA A 405 -3.34 -4.68 -16.23
CA ALA A 405 -3.77 -6.05 -16.50
C ALA A 405 -2.59 -6.96 -16.86
N ILE A 406 -1.73 -6.50 -17.77
CA ILE A 406 -0.53 -7.20 -18.20
C ILE A 406 0.48 -7.31 -17.05
N ALA A 407 0.79 -6.20 -16.35
CA ALA A 407 1.79 -6.19 -15.28
C ALA A 407 1.38 -7.01 -14.05
N SER A 408 0.12 -6.95 -13.63
CA SER A 408 -0.38 -7.75 -12.49
C SER A 408 -0.35 -9.24 -12.82
N THR A 409 -0.86 -9.62 -14.00
CA THR A 409 -0.84 -11.01 -14.48
C THR A 409 0.58 -11.52 -14.61
N PHE A 410 1.46 -10.75 -15.28
CA PHE A 410 2.88 -11.06 -15.38
C PHE A 410 3.53 -11.22 -14.01
N SER A 411 3.28 -10.32 -13.06
CA SER A 411 3.89 -10.37 -11.74
C SER A 411 3.47 -11.61 -10.95
N LEU A 412 2.18 -11.97 -10.99
CA LEU A 412 1.68 -13.19 -10.33
C LEU A 412 2.30 -14.45 -10.95
N TYR A 413 2.16 -14.63 -12.27
CA TYR A 413 2.62 -15.85 -12.95
C TYR A 413 4.15 -15.97 -13.00
N SER A 414 4.90 -14.88 -13.22
CA SER A 414 6.37 -14.92 -13.16
C SER A 414 6.87 -15.28 -11.77
N THR A 415 6.22 -14.80 -10.71
CA THR A 415 6.58 -15.14 -9.33
C THR A 415 6.32 -16.63 -9.05
N ALA A 416 5.19 -17.18 -9.52
CA ALA A 416 4.89 -18.62 -9.42
C ALA A 416 5.93 -19.48 -10.17
N VAL A 417 6.19 -19.15 -11.45
CA VAL A 417 7.12 -19.88 -12.32
C VAL A 417 8.54 -19.84 -11.77
N ILE A 418 9.07 -18.66 -11.42
CA ILE A 418 10.43 -18.54 -10.90
C ILE A 418 10.55 -19.22 -9.53
N GLY A 419 9.55 -19.11 -8.66
CA GLY A 419 9.49 -19.82 -7.38
C GLY A 419 9.72 -21.33 -7.53
N ARG A 420 8.94 -21.97 -8.42
CA ARG A 420 9.12 -23.40 -8.75
C ARG A 420 10.48 -23.69 -9.40
N LEU A 421 10.92 -22.88 -10.36
CA LEU A 421 12.19 -23.11 -11.07
C LEU A 421 13.42 -23.05 -10.15
N ILE A 422 13.40 -22.20 -9.11
CA ILE A 422 14.49 -22.15 -8.13
C ILE A 422 14.27 -23.10 -6.93
N GLY A 423 13.22 -23.93 -6.95
CA GLY A 423 12.86 -24.84 -5.88
C GLY A 423 12.60 -24.12 -4.55
N LEU A 424 11.84 -23.02 -4.59
CA LEU A 424 11.24 -22.45 -3.39
C LEU A 424 10.01 -23.29 -3.00
N GLU A 425 9.80 -23.49 -1.70
CA GLU A 425 8.68 -24.28 -1.19
C GLU A 425 7.32 -23.67 -1.65
N PRO A 426 6.30 -24.48 -2.01
CA PRO A 426 5.08 -23.97 -2.62
C PRO A 426 4.30 -22.96 -1.77
N SER A 427 4.17 -23.17 -0.45
CA SER A 427 3.48 -22.22 0.44
C SER A 427 4.21 -20.88 0.53
N LEU A 428 5.55 -20.88 0.57
CA LEU A 428 6.38 -19.68 0.48
C LEU A 428 6.21 -19.00 -0.89
N THR A 429 6.22 -19.76 -1.98
CA THR A 429 6.01 -19.25 -3.35
C THR A 429 4.65 -18.56 -3.48
N ILE A 430 3.57 -19.20 -2.99
CA ILE A 430 2.22 -18.63 -2.99
C ILE A 430 2.15 -17.37 -2.11
N SER A 431 2.80 -17.40 -0.94
CA SER A 431 2.84 -16.25 -0.01
C SER A 431 3.52 -15.01 -0.60
N ILE A 432 4.40 -15.16 -1.61
CA ILE A 432 5.08 -14.03 -2.25
C ILE A 432 4.45 -13.58 -3.59
N LEU A 433 3.43 -14.27 -4.11
CA LEU A 433 2.77 -13.94 -5.38
C LEU A 433 2.36 -12.45 -5.49
N PRO A 434 1.66 -11.84 -4.51
CA PRO A 434 1.21 -10.45 -4.63
C PRO A 434 2.27 -9.41 -4.23
N ARG A 435 3.58 -9.72 -4.33
CA ARG A 435 4.69 -8.83 -3.93
C ARG A 435 4.62 -7.39 -4.43
N CYS A 436 4.03 -7.14 -5.61
CA CYS A 436 3.92 -5.81 -6.22
C CYS A 436 2.62 -5.05 -5.87
N ILE A 437 1.73 -5.68 -5.09
CA ILE A 437 0.41 -5.16 -4.72
C ILE A 437 0.48 -4.55 -3.31
N THR A 438 -0.32 -3.52 -3.03
CA THR A 438 -0.36 -2.89 -1.69
C THR A 438 -0.73 -3.90 -0.59
N VAL A 439 -0.10 -3.78 0.59
CA VAL A 439 -0.20 -4.80 1.67
C VAL A 439 -1.67 -5.16 2.02
N ALA A 440 -2.57 -4.19 2.11
CA ALA A 440 -4.00 -4.44 2.39
C ALA A 440 -4.68 -5.36 1.35
N LEU A 441 -4.37 -5.18 0.06
CA LEU A 441 -4.92 -5.98 -1.04
C LEU A 441 -4.13 -7.28 -1.24
N ALA A 442 -2.83 -7.28 -0.97
CA ALA A 442 -1.99 -8.48 -1.00
C ALA A 442 -2.41 -9.50 0.07
N LEU A 443 -2.69 -9.03 1.29
CA LEU A 443 -3.24 -9.84 2.39
C LEU A 443 -4.63 -10.38 2.05
N SER A 444 -5.46 -9.59 1.36
CA SER A 444 -6.75 -10.05 0.83
C SER A 444 -6.59 -11.15 -0.22
N ILE A 445 -5.60 -11.03 -1.12
CA ILE A 445 -5.30 -12.04 -2.15
C ILE A 445 -4.84 -13.36 -1.53
N VAL A 446 -3.87 -13.33 -0.60
CA VAL A 446 -3.38 -14.59 0.00
C VAL A 446 -4.45 -15.30 0.82
N SER A 447 -5.45 -14.58 1.35
CA SER A 447 -6.61 -15.19 2.04
C SER A 447 -7.45 -16.13 1.16
N PHE A 448 -7.28 -16.10 -0.17
CA PHE A 448 -7.88 -17.06 -1.08
C PHE A 448 -7.17 -18.42 -1.15
N PHE A 449 -5.97 -18.53 -0.58
CA PHE A 449 -5.09 -19.69 -0.63
C PHE A 449 -4.91 -20.28 0.77
N GLU A 450 -4.76 -21.59 0.85
CA GLU A 450 -4.57 -22.31 2.11
C GLU A 450 -3.07 -22.48 2.43
N GLY A 451 -2.72 -22.61 3.71
CA GLY A 451 -1.33 -22.82 4.16
C GLY A 451 -0.37 -21.64 4.04
N VAL A 452 -0.83 -20.46 3.61
CA VAL A 452 0.01 -19.28 3.35
C VAL A 452 0.43 -18.49 4.59
N ASN A 453 1.58 -17.82 4.49
CA ASN A 453 2.14 -16.98 5.54
C ASN A 453 1.90 -15.48 5.25
N SER A 454 0.86 -14.92 5.88
CA SER A 454 0.44 -13.53 5.73
C SER A 454 1.51 -12.51 6.15
N SER A 455 2.29 -12.82 7.20
CA SER A 455 3.34 -11.92 7.70
C SER A 455 4.49 -11.83 6.69
N LEU A 456 4.91 -12.97 6.11
CA LEU A 456 5.86 -13.02 5.01
C LEU A 456 5.35 -12.24 3.79
N THR A 457 4.07 -12.38 3.46
CA THR A 457 3.43 -11.62 2.37
C THR A 457 3.61 -10.12 2.58
N ALA A 458 3.28 -9.61 3.76
CA ALA A 458 3.41 -8.19 4.10
C ALA A 458 4.87 -7.72 4.06
N ALA A 459 5.80 -8.52 4.59
CA ALA A 459 7.23 -8.21 4.57
C ALA A 459 7.79 -8.14 3.15
N VAL A 460 7.48 -9.11 2.30
CA VAL A 460 7.95 -9.13 0.89
C VAL A 460 7.35 -7.99 0.08
N VAL A 461 6.09 -7.64 0.29
CA VAL A 461 5.50 -6.42 -0.29
C VAL A 461 6.26 -5.18 0.16
N VAL A 462 6.52 -5.01 1.46
CA VAL A 462 7.26 -3.85 1.97
C VAL A 462 8.69 -3.81 1.41
N VAL A 463 9.41 -4.93 1.37
CA VAL A 463 10.74 -5.04 0.74
C VAL A 463 10.70 -4.67 -0.75
N THR A 464 9.70 -5.14 -1.51
CA THR A 464 9.49 -4.76 -2.92
C THR A 464 9.34 -3.24 -3.06
N GLY A 465 8.54 -2.64 -2.18
CA GLY A 465 8.31 -1.20 -2.17
C GLY A 465 9.56 -0.39 -1.80
N LEU A 466 10.40 -0.91 -0.91
CA LEU A 466 11.67 -0.29 -0.52
C LEU A 466 12.75 -0.40 -1.60
N ILE A 467 12.79 -1.52 -2.32
CA ILE A 467 13.63 -1.69 -3.51
C ILE A 467 13.22 -0.64 -4.55
N GLY A 468 11.92 -0.54 -4.87
CA GLY A 468 11.42 0.50 -5.74
C GLY A 468 11.74 1.91 -5.26
N ALA A 469 11.51 2.21 -3.98
CA ALA A 469 11.78 3.54 -3.42
C ALA A 469 13.24 4.02 -3.59
N ASN A 470 14.20 3.09 -3.55
CA ASN A 470 15.60 3.40 -3.73
C ASN A 470 16.06 3.37 -5.20
N PHE A 471 15.55 2.43 -6.01
CA PHE A 471 16.12 2.11 -7.31
C PHE A 471 15.25 2.48 -8.52
N VAL A 472 13.97 2.86 -8.35
CA VAL A 472 13.04 3.02 -9.48
C VAL A 472 13.46 4.06 -10.51
N GLN A 473 13.92 5.24 -10.08
CA GLN A 473 14.35 6.29 -11.01
C GLN A 473 15.54 5.83 -11.85
N VAL A 474 16.59 5.31 -11.20
CA VAL A 474 17.79 4.80 -11.88
C VAL A 474 17.45 3.65 -12.84
N ALA A 475 16.47 2.81 -12.50
CA ALA A 475 15.97 1.76 -13.39
C ALA A 475 15.20 2.33 -14.59
N MET A 476 14.28 3.27 -14.37
CA MET A 476 13.51 3.95 -15.43
C MET A 476 14.42 4.67 -16.43
N ASP A 477 15.40 5.42 -15.92
CA ASP A 477 16.36 6.19 -16.73
C ASP A 477 17.20 5.25 -17.61
N LYS A 478 17.68 4.12 -17.05
CA LYS A 478 18.39 3.08 -17.79
C LYS A 478 17.51 2.34 -18.81
N LEU A 479 16.22 2.21 -18.55
CA LEU A 479 15.23 1.65 -19.48
C LEU A 479 14.77 2.66 -20.55
N GLY A 480 15.22 3.92 -20.50
CA GLY A 480 14.81 4.99 -21.42
C GLY A 480 13.35 5.43 -21.23
N LEU A 481 12.74 5.10 -20.10
CA LEU A 481 11.34 5.43 -19.78
C LEU A 481 11.27 6.88 -19.30
N ASN A 482 11.27 7.83 -20.23
CA ASN A 482 11.20 9.27 -19.95
C ASN A 482 9.76 9.81 -19.80
N ASP A 483 8.75 8.97 -20.01
CA ASP A 483 7.36 9.40 -20.07
C ASP A 483 6.66 9.38 -18.69
N PRO A 484 6.06 10.48 -18.21
CA PRO A 484 5.43 10.52 -16.88
C PRO A 484 4.32 9.49 -16.64
N ILE A 485 3.57 9.11 -17.69
CA ILE A 485 2.51 8.09 -17.57
C ILE A 485 3.15 6.71 -17.42
N ALA A 486 4.13 6.37 -18.27
CA ALA A 486 4.86 5.12 -18.17
C ALA A 486 5.64 5.01 -16.84
N ARG A 487 6.27 6.11 -16.39
CA ARG A 487 6.98 6.16 -15.10
C ARG A 487 6.01 6.00 -13.93
N GLY A 488 4.86 6.66 -13.98
CA GLY A 488 3.86 6.56 -12.93
C GLY A 488 3.24 5.16 -12.81
N ILE A 489 2.72 4.64 -13.92
CA ILE A 489 2.14 3.29 -13.99
C ILE A 489 3.19 2.22 -13.65
N GLY A 490 4.38 2.31 -14.22
CA GLY A 490 5.46 1.35 -14.01
C GLY A 490 5.92 1.26 -12.55
N THR A 491 6.07 2.42 -11.89
CA THR A 491 6.44 2.48 -10.47
C THR A 491 5.37 1.87 -9.58
N ALA A 492 4.11 2.30 -9.78
CA ALA A 492 3.01 1.86 -8.93
C ALA A 492 2.65 0.39 -9.12
N SER A 493 2.81 -0.15 -10.34
CA SER A 493 2.53 -1.57 -10.65
C SER A 493 3.64 -2.52 -10.18
N SER A 494 4.86 -2.01 -9.95
CA SER A 494 6.02 -2.81 -9.50
C SER A 494 6.34 -2.66 -8.01
N ALA A 495 6.19 -1.46 -7.46
CA ALA A 495 6.60 -1.07 -6.10
C ALA A 495 5.55 -0.25 -5.33
N HIS A 496 4.29 -0.30 -5.79
CA HIS A 496 3.11 0.20 -5.09
C HIS A 496 3.27 1.60 -4.48
N GLY A 497 2.73 1.82 -3.27
CA GLY A 497 2.71 3.13 -2.61
C GLY A 497 4.09 3.65 -2.18
N LEU A 498 5.05 2.75 -1.90
CA LEU A 498 6.40 3.16 -1.45
C LEU A 498 7.25 3.66 -2.61
N GLY A 499 7.28 2.93 -3.73
CA GLY A 499 7.88 3.42 -4.97
C GLY A 499 7.20 4.71 -5.44
N THR A 500 5.87 4.77 -5.35
CA THR A 500 5.07 5.97 -5.68
C THR A 500 5.53 7.20 -4.90
N ALA A 501 5.69 7.09 -3.58
CA ALA A 501 6.11 8.19 -2.72
C ALA A 501 7.53 8.68 -3.06
N ALA A 502 8.45 7.77 -3.37
CA ALA A 502 9.83 8.12 -3.74
C ALA A 502 9.94 8.74 -5.14
N LEU A 503 9.18 8.23 -6.12
CA LEU A 503 9.16 8.80 -7.47
C LEU A 503 8.57 10.22 -7.43
N SER A 504 7.35 10.36 -6.89
CA SER A 504 6.61 11.63 -6.83
C SER A 504 7.30 12.73 -6.04
N ALA A 505 8.22 12.39 -5.13
CA ALA A 505 9.05 13.36 -4.41
C ALA A 505 10.07 14.08 -5.32
N LYS A 506 10.40 13.53 -6.51
CA LYS A 506 11.27 14.18 -7.50
C LYS A 506 10.57 14.46 -8.83
N GLU A 507 9.54 13.68 -9.18
CA GLU A 507 8.76 13.76 -10.42
C GLU A 507 7.26 13.92 -10.07
N PRO A 508 6.83 15.12 -9.61
CA PRO A 508 5.45 15.36 -9.19
C PRO A 508 4.43 15.13 -10.32
N GLU A 509 4.82 15.25 -11.58
CA GLU A 509 3.99 14.99 -12.77
C GLU A 509 3.58 13.52 -12.92
N ALA A 510 4.35 12.57 -12.39
CA ALA A 510 4.01 11.15 -12.41
C ALA A 510 3.02 10.76 -11.29
N LEU A 511 2.87 11.59 -10.25
CA LEU A 511 2.12 11.29 -9.03
C LEU A 511 0.66 10.87 -9.29
N PRO A 512 -0.14 11.53 -10.15
CA PRO A 512 -1.54 11.14 -10.35
C PRO A 512 -1.69 9.80 -11.08
N PHE A 513 -0.77 9.50 -12.01
CA PHE A 513 -0.70 8.19 -12.68
C PHE A 513 -0.28 7.09 -11.71
N CYS A 514 0.71 7.34 -10.85
CA CYS A 514 1.07 6.43 -9.75
C CYS A 514 -0.14 6.14 -8.84
N ALA A 515 -0.87 7.20 -8.46
CA ALA A 515 -1.93 7.12 -7.46
C ALA A 515 -3.12 6.28 -7.91
N ILE A 516 -3.48 6.40 -9.19
CA ILE A 516 -4.48 5.56 -9.83
C ILE A 516 -3.96 4.13 -9.95
N ALA A 517 -2.73 3.97 -10.44
CA ALA A 517 -2.19 2.66 -10.77
C ALA A 517 -1.93 1.78 -9.55
N TYR A 518 -1.51 2.33 -8.38
CA TYR A 518 -1.26 1.47 -7.20
C TYR A 518 -2.57 0.86 -6.67
N GLY A 519 -3.67 1.61 -6.73
CA GLY A 519 -4.99 1.15 -6.31
C GLY A 519 -5.52 0.11 -7.30
N LEU A 520 -5.57 0.46 -8.59
CA LEU A 520 -6.05 -0.41 -9.65
C LEU A 520 -5.24 -1.71 -9.79
N THR A 521 -3.92 -1.70 -9.56
CA THR A 521 -3.08 -2.91 -9.57
C THR A 521 -3.52 -3.90 -8.49
N GLY A 522 -3.79 -3.42 -7.27
CA GLY A 522 -4.29 -4.29 -6.22
C GLY A 522 -5.71 -4.78 -6.49
N ILE A 523 -6.60 -3.91 -7.00
CA ILE A 523 -7.98 -4.27 -7.36
C ILE A 523 -7.98 -5.36 -8.44
N PHE A 524 -7.25 -5.13 -9.54
CA PHE A 524 -7.17 -6.08 -10.66
C PHE A 524 -6.53 -7.41 -10.22
N GLY A 525 -5.42 -7.36 -9.47
CA GLY A 525 -4.80 -8.56 -8.90
C GLY A 525 -5.76 -9.36 -8.00
N SER A 526 -6.56 -8.68 -7.17
CA SER A 526 -7.58 -9.32 -6.35
C SER A 526 -8.72 -9.93 -7.16
N LEU A 527 -9.21 -9.24 -8.19
CA LEU A 527 -10.21 -9.78 -9.11
C LEU A 527 -9.69 -11.05 -9.81
N VAL A 528 -8.47 -10.98 -10.37
CA VAL A 528 -7.82 -12.10 -11.07
C VAL A 528 -7.62 -13.30 -10.15
N CYS A 529 -7.08 -13.12 -8.94
CA CYS A 529 -6.91 -14.21 -7.97
C CYS A 529 -8.22 -14.73 -7.37
N SER A 530 -9.33 -13.98 -7.44
CA SER A 530 -10.64 -14.45 -6.98
C SER A 530 -11.26 -15.50 -7.93
N VAL A 531 -10.84 -15.52 -9.20
CA VAL A 531 -11.30 -16.51 -10.20
C VAL A 531 -10.74 -17.90 -9.85
N PRO A 532 -11.57 -18.93 -9.62
CA PRO A 532 -11.10 -20.25 -9.18
C PRO A 532 -10.07 -20.90 -10.10
N VAL A 533 -10.25 -20.75 -11.42
CA VAL A 533 -9.34 -21.28 -12.45
C VAL A 533 -7.95 -20.67 -12.34
N VAL A 534 -7.86 -19.34 -12.12
CA VAL A 534 -6.59 -18.64 -11.95
C VAL A 534 -5.91 -19.04 -10.64
N ARG A 535 -6.67 -19.16 -9.55
CA ARG A 535 -6.11 -19.65 -8.27
C ARG A 535 -5.52 -21.06 -8.44
N GLN A 536 -6.26 -21.96 -9.08
CA GLN A 536 -5.81 -23.34 -9.32
C GLN A 536 -4.57 -23.38 -10.23
N SER A 537 -4.51 -22.58 -11.29
CA SER A 537 -3.31 -22.51 -12.13
C SER A 537 -2.10 -21.94 -11.39
N LEU A 538 -2.27 -20.92 -10.54
CA LEU A 538 -1.18 -20.38 -9.72
C LEU A 538 -0.64 -21.39 -8.70
N VAL A 539 -1.51 -22.15 -8.04
CA VAL A 539 -1.10 -23.25 -7.14
C VAL A 539 -0.35 -24.32 -7.93
N PHE A 540 -0.92 -24.81 -9.03
CA PHE A 540 -0.30 -25.82 -9.90
C PHE A 540 1.05 -25.39 -10.46
N ILE A 541 1.24 -24.10 -10.76
CA ILE A 541 2.51 -23.56 -11.25
C ILE A 541 3.51 -23.38 -10.11
N ALA A 542 3.08 -23.05 -8.89
CA ALA A 542 3.96 -22.90 -7.72
C ALA A 542 4.62 -24.24 -7.29
N GLY A 543 3.95 -25.37 -7.51
CA GLY A 543 4.46 -26.71 -7.20
C GLY A 543 3.41 -27.59 -6.57
#